data_AF-A0A6N4TIZ4-F1
#
_entry.id   AF-A0A6N4TIZ4-F1
#
_cell.length_a   1.000
_cell.length_b   1.000
_cell.length_c   1.000
_cell.angle_alpha   90.00
_cell.angle_beta   90.00
_cell.angle_gamma   90.00
#
_symmetry.space_group_name_H-M   'P 1'
#
loop_
_entity.id
_entity.type
_entity.pdbx_description
1 polymer ?
#
loop_
_entity_poly.entity_id
_entity_poly.type
_entity_poly.pdbx_seq_one_letter_code
_entity_poly.pdbx_strand_id
1 'polypeptide(L)'
;MQKQFPNANITATFSGTNYQTNLDLASQITNVEKLLEGSDSLFYPTQIQGLSTIDENSLKKNGFTLTGNLPKKTNEIVITDVLAKTFETYGFQNVDKNGNVKKADVKNKADLLGKKLNVLINNKAVEFTICGIVDTKIDLSRYETLKNEQEGVMSYYLSSEFDKLLNSSYHTMGYLTPYQLQEITDAYHMYYMQNNGYNASINVEDDYFDVFYYKNEKDVEKDKLLDFRNDGDVYLDYRMFQNVKVDGTRTLQTIIESTLSYEDSEEEQLKTLKEIIKTYQKELEKTQAEMLMYDVSGNETKIDKIAGIYFGDNTLDEEYPVVLKNHMIQKMGFEEEGTGDFVLAPMVDDEQLKNMITYSYTSQNNVRFHLENQVMPMLTTVNSVVDTLRPVFFYVGIGFALFASVLFCNFIATSIANKKREIGILRAVGARGLDVLKIFLNESMIIALINWVFALLATAGAVTFINVYIRKQFGILVTILNFGIIQVLLLLGIALVVAFIASALPVFHISRKKPIDAIKDRK
;
A
#
# COMPACT_ATOMS: atom_id res chain seq x y z
N MET A 1 1.84 -3.72 16.56
CA MET A 1 0.49 -4.25 16.22
C MET A 1 -0.15 -5.13 17.29
N GLN A 2 0.41 -6.30 17.67
CA GLN A 2 -0.26 -7.22 18.62
C GLN A 2 -0.58 -6.59 19.99
N LYS A 3 0.29 -5.70 20.52
CA LYS A 3 0.01 -4.95 21.76
C LYS A 3 -1.17 -3.99 21.64
N GLN A 4 -1.38 -3.41 20.45
CA GLN A 4 -2.46 -2.46 20.17
C GLN A 4 -3.79 -3.19 19.96
N PHE A 5 -3.76 -4.39 19.37
CA PHE A 5 -4.92 -5.22 19.07
C PHE A 5 -4.76 -6.62 19.66
N PRO A 6 -4.81 -6.78 21.00
CA PRO A 6 -4.49 -8.04 21.67
C PRO A 6 -5.42 -9.20 21.27
N ASN A 7 -6.66 -8.90 20.89
CA ASN A 7 -7.66 -9.90 20.51
C ASN A 7 -7.60 -10.31 19.03
N ALA A 8 -6.82 -9.59 18.21
CA ALA A 8 -6.80 -9.79 16.76
C ALA A 8 -5.98 -11.01 16.31
N ASN A 9 -5.28 -11.72 17.22
CA ASN A 9 -4.45 -12.89 16.92
C ASN A 9 -3.56 -12.68 15.67
N ILE A 10 -2.69 -11.68 15.73
CA ILE A 10 -1.87 -11.27 14.59
C ILE A 10 -0.78 -12.30 14.35
N THR A 11 -0.67 -12.73 13.10
CA THR A 11 0.32 -13.64 12.58
C THR A 11 1.41 -12.81 11.88
N ALA A 12 2.62 -12.83 12.44
CA ALA A 12 3.78 -12.19 11.82
C ALA A 12 4.25 -13.00 10.60
N THR A 13 4.82 -12.33 9.61
CA THR A 13 5.32 -12.97 8.40
C THR A 13 6.78 -12.60 8.16
N PHE A 14 7.50 -13.48 7.50
CA PHE A 14 8.73 -13.18 6.79
C PHE A 14 8.37 -13.00 5.32
N SER A 15 8.64 -11.83 4.75
CA SER A 15 8.14 -11.49 3.42
C SER A 15 8.83 -12.29 2.31
N GLY A 16 8.05 -12.70 1.31
CA GLY A 16 8.57 -13.21 0.05
C GLY A 16 9.18 -12.14 -0.86
N THR A 17 9.06 -10.85 -0.52
CA THR A 17 9.65 -9.71 -1.25
C THR A 17 10.95 -9.21 -0.62
N ASN A 18 11.39 -9.82 0.49
CA ASN A 18 12.67 -9.51 1.11
C ASN A 18 13.81 -9.67 0.10
N TYR A 19 14.77 -8.74 0.10
CA TYR A 19 15.93 -8.80 -0.79
C TYR A 19 16.66 -10.13 -0.65
N GLN A 20 17.17 -10.71 -1.74
CA GLN A 20 17.79 -12.05 -1.75
C GLN A 20 16.88 -13.21 -1.34
N THR A 21 15.59 -12.98 -1.11
CA THR A 21 14.60 -14.03 -0.91
C THR A 21 13.76 -14.15 -2.18
N ASN A 22 13.69 -15.35 -2.73
CA ASN A 22 12.80 -15.67 -3.83
C ASN A 22 12.04 -16.96 -3.49
N LEU A 23 10.76 -16.79 -3.16
CA LEU A 23 9.85 -17.89 -2.84
C LEU A 23 8.99 -18.32 -4.04
N ASP A 24 9.46 -18.08 -5.26
CA ASP A 24 8.85 -18.54 -6.50
C ASP A 24 9.01 -20.06 -6.67
N LEU A 25 7.92 -20.68 -7.11
CA LEU A 25 7.78 -22.10 -7.36
C LEU A 25 7.63 -22.40 -8.86
N ALA A 26 7.69 -21.41 -9.74
CA ALA A 26 7.56 -21.55 -11.19
C ALA A 26 8.45 -22.66 -11.78
N SER A 27 9.72 -22.72 -11.35
CA SER A 27 10.68 -23.74 -11.80
C SER A 27 10.28 -25.18 -11.46
N GLN A 28 9.36 -25.34 -10.50
CA GLN A 28 8.88 -26.61 -9.97
C GLN A 28 7.54 -27.04 -10.57
N ILE A 29 7.00 -26.24 -11.49
CA ILE A 29 5.75 -26.51 -12.21
C ILE A 29 6.09 -27.07 -13.59
N THR A 30 5.51 -28.22 -13.95
CA THR A 30 5.88 -28.94 -15.19
C THR A 30 5.49 -28.20 -16.47
N ASN A 31 4.32 -27.56 -16.48
CA ASN A 31 3.78 -26.84 -17.65
C ASN A 31 3.59 -25.36 -17.32
N VAL A 32 4.62 -24.72 -16.76
CA VAL A 32 4.56 -23.33 -16.31
C VAL A 32 4.27 -22.36 -17.47
N GLU A 33 4.79 -22.60 -18.67
CA GLU A 33 4.53 -21.75 -19.85
C GLU A 33 3.01 -21.65 -20.12
N LYS A 34 2.30 -22.79 -20.07
CA LYS A 34 0.84 -22.83 -20.24
C LYS A 34 0.09 -22.12 -19.12
N LEU A 35 0.63 -22.11 -17.90
CA LEU A 35 0.06 -21.38 -16.78
C LEU A 35 0.19 -19.86 -17.00
N LEU A 36 1.33 -19.42 -17.52
CA LEU A 36 1.62 -18.01 -17.79
C LEU A 36 0.88 -17.48 -19.03
N GLU A 37 0.32 -18.38 -19.86
CA GLU A 37 -0.55 -18.02 -20.97
C GLU A 37 -1.98 -17.72 -20.50
N GLY A 38 -2.43 -16.48 -20.71
CA GLY A 38 -3.82 -16.07 -20.48
C GLY A 38 -4.18 -15.79 -19.02
N SER A 39 -5.47 -15.91 -18.70
CA SER A 39 -6.08 -15.53 -17.41
C SER A 39 -5.85 -16.54 -16.29
N ASP A 40 -5.33 -17.74 -16.60
CA ASP A 40 -5.08 -18.79 -15.61
C ASP A 40 -4.02 -18.39 -14.58
N SER A 41 -3.02 -17.61 -14.99
CA SER A 41 -1.97 -17.05 -14.12
C SER A 41 -2.53 -16.31 -12.89
N LEU A 42 -3.74 -15.75 -13.00
CA LEU A 42 -4.42 -15.08 -11.89
C LEU A 42 -4.90 -16.06 -10.80
N PHE A 43 -5.27 -17.29 -11.18
CA PHE A 43 -5.93 -18.25 -10.27
C PHE A 43 -4.96 -19.24 -9.63
N TYR A 44 -3.80 -19.43 -10.23
CA TYR A 44 -2.83 -20.44 -9.86
C TYR A 44 -1.50 -19.76 -9.54
N PRO A 45 -1.36 -19.20 -8.33
CA PRO A 45 -0.15 -18.50 -7.93
C PRO A 45 1.05 -19.44 -7.99
N THR A 46 2.17 -18.90 -8.45
CA THR A 46 3.46 -19.60 -8.47
C THR A 46 4.34 -19.23 -7.30
N GLN A 47 3.98 -18.23 -6.50
CA GLN A 47 4.83 -17.70 -5.44
C GLN A 47 4.19 -17.85 -4.05
N ILE A 48 5.02 -18.18 -3.06
CA ILE A 48 4.65 -18.05 -1.65
C ILE A 48 4.85 -16.58 -1.26
N GLN A 49 3.79 -15.92 -0.80
CA GLN A 49 3.84 -14.48 -0.50
C GLN A 49 4.55 -14.16 0.82
N GLY A 50 4.53 -15.10 1.75
CA GLY A 50 5.29 -14.99 2.99
C GLY A 50 5.39 -16.32 3.72
N LEU A 51 6.36 -16.37 4.63
CA LEU A 51 6.56 -17.49 5.53
C LEU A 51 6.06 -17.13 6.92
N SER A 52 5.41 -18.07 7.59
CA SER A 52 4.96 -17.87 8.96
C SER A 52 4.94 -19.20 9.73
N THR A 53 4.36 -19.19 10.93
CA THR A 53 4.09 -20.39 11.72
C THR A 53 2.59 -20.64 11.78
N ILE A 54 2.21 -21.90 11.96
CA ILE A 54 0.81 -22.26 12.18
C ILE A 54 0.70 -23.39 13.19
N ASP A 55 -0.31 -23.29 14.06
CA ASP A 55 -0.60 -24.28 15.09
C ASP A 55 -2.06 -24.76 15.03
N GLU A 56 -2.38 -25.81 15.79
CA GLU A 56 -3.74 -26.36 15.82
C GLU A 56 -4.80 -25.37 16.28
N ASN A 57 -4.44 -24.43 17.17
CA ASN A 57 -5.37 -23.42 17.65
C ASN A 57 -5.71 -22.41 16.55
N SER A 58 -4.73 -22.02 15.77
CA SER A 58 -4.85 -21.12 14.62
C SER A 58 -5.68 -21.78 13.53
N LEU A 59 -5.45 -23.06 13.23
CA LEU A 59 -6.29 -23.83 12.31
C LEU A 59 -7.77 -23.83 12.74
N LYS A 60 -8.05 -24.18 14.01
CA LYS A 60 -9.41 -24.23 14.54
C LYS A 60 -10.10 -22.87 14.54
N LYS A 61 -9.41 -21.81 14.98
CA LYS A 61 -9.96 -20.44 15.04
C LYS A 61 -10.31 -19.89 13.66
N ASN A 62 -9.50 -20.20 12.65
CA ASN A 62 -9.72 -19.74 11.28
C ASN A 62 -10.65 -20.67 10.47
N GLY A 63 -11.09 -21.80 11.05
CA GLY A 63 -11.90 -22.79 10.32
C GLY A 63 -11.13 -23.53 9.22
N PHE A 64 -9.80 -23.53 9.30
CA PHE A 64 -8.93 -24.19 8.33
C PHE A 64 -8.85 -25.68 8.59
N THR A 65 -8.64 -26.46 7.52
CA THR A 65 -8.43 -27.90 7.61
C THR A 65 -7.08 -28.29 7.07
N LEU A 66 -6.40 -29.23 7.74
CA LEU A 66 -5.06 -29.69 7.38
C LEU A 66 -5.12 -31.12 6.83
N THR A 67 -4.49 -31.33 5.67
CA THR A 67 -4.17 -32.66 5.14
C THR A 67 -2.68 -32.92 5.36
N GLY A 68 -2.31 -34.03 6.00
CA GLY A 68 -0.92 -34.31 6.40
C GLY A 68 -0.63 -33.90 7.84
N ASN A 69 0.55 -33.32 8.09
CA ASN A 69 1.00 -32.93 9.43
C ASN A 69 1.48 -31.47 9.46
N LEU A 70 1.45 -30.86 10.64
CA LEU A 70 2.16 -29.60 10.92
C LEU A 70 3.68 -29.82 10.84
N PRO A 71 4.47 -28.79 10.48
CA PRO A 71 5.91 -28.94 10.35
C PRO A 71 6.52 -29.21 11.73
N LYS A 72 7.40 -30.21 11.81
CA LYS A 72 8.11 -30.59 13.04
C LYS A 72 9.62 -30.45 12.92
N LYS A 73 10.14 -30.47 11.69
CA LYS A 73 11.57 -30.33 11.39
C LYS A 73 11.85 -29.03 10.65
N THR A 74 13.10 -28.60 10.70
CA THR A 74 13.61 -27.41 10.00
C THR A 74 13.47 -27.50 8.48
N ASN A 75 13.52 -28.70 7.92
CA ASN A 75 13.37 -28.96 6.50
C ASN A 75 11.94 -29.34 6.10
N GLU A 76 10.93 -29.06 6.91
CA GLU A 76 9.53 -29.34 6.60
C GLU A 76 8.75 -28.03 6.39
N ILE A 77 7.89 -28.02 5.38
CA ILE A 77 6.99 -26.90 5.08
C ILE A 77 5.55 -27.39 4.93
N VAL A 78 4.61 -26.55 5.33
CA VAL A 78 3.20 -26.68 4.99
C VAL A 78 2.85 -25.59 3.99
N ILE A 79 2.20 -25.97 2.89
CA ILE A 79 1.72 -25.02 1.87
C ILE A 79 0.20 -24.91 1.93
N THR A 80 -0.35 -23.88 1.31
CA THR A 80 -1.80 -23.71 1.21
C THR A 80 -2.39 -24.53 0.06
N ASP A 81 -3.69 -24.81 0.17
CA ASP A 81 -4.46 -25.55 -0.82
C ASP A 81 -4.46 -24.89 -2.21
N VAL A 82 -4.40 -23.55 -2.26
CA VAL A 82 -4.31 -22.77 -3.50
C VAL A 82 -3.00 -23.06 -4.23
N LEU A 83 -1.86 -23.03 -3.53
CA LEU A 83 -0.56 -23.37 -4.10
C LEU A 83 -0.50 -24.85 -4.51
N ALA A 84 -1.06 -25.74 -3.69
CA ALA A 84 -1.16 -27.16 -4.03
C ALA A 84 -1.99 -27.40 -5.30
N LYS A 85 -3.05 -26.60 -5.51
CA LYS A 85 -3.91 -26.70 -6.68
C LYS A 85 -3.18 -26.31 -7.97
N THR A 86 -2.23 -25.37 -7.92
CA THR A 86 -1.33 -25.06 -9.05
C THR A 86 -0.58 -26.30 -9.52
N PHE A 87 0.05 -27.04 -8.60
CA PHE A 87 0.79 -28.26 -8.95
C PHE A 87 -0.12 -29.42 -9.40
N GLU A 88 -1.32 -29.54 -8.83
CA GLU A 88 -2.31 -30.52 -9.27
C GLU A 88 -2.73 -30.29 -10.73
N THR A 89 -2.91 -29.02 -11.14
CA THR A 89 -3.37 -28.66 -12.48
C THR A 89 -2.25 -28.68 -13.52
N TYR A 90 -1.08 -28.13 -13.21
CA TYR A 90 0.01 -27.93 -14.18
C TYR A 90 1.17 -28.92 -14.03
N GLY A 91 1.10 -29.81 -13.03
CA GLY A 91 2.08 -30.85 -12.75
C GLY A 91 3.24 -30.37 -11.88
N PHE A 92 3.92 -31.32 -11.25
CA PHE A 92 5.05 -31.08 -10.36
C PHE A 92 6.35 -31.63 -10.95
N GLN A 93 7.41 -30.85 -10.85
CA GLN A 93 8.76 -31.29 -11.15
C GLN A 93 9.75 -30.81 -10.09
N ASN A 94 10.78 -31.60 -9.86
CA ASN A 94 11.91 -31.18 -9.04
C ASN A 94 13.11 -30.94 -9.95
N VAL A 95 13.74 -29.78 -9.80
CA VAL A 95 15.00 -29.45 -10.46
C VAL A 95 16.10 -29.70 -9.44
N ASP A 96 17.00 -30.64 -9.74
CA ASP A 96 18.15 -30.89 -8.87
C ASP A 96 19.20 -29.79 -9.01
N LYS A 97 20.21 -29.81 -8.13
CA LYS A 97 21.30 -28.81 -8.11
C LYS A 97 22.10 -28.71 -9.42
N ASN A 98 22.02 -29.73 -10.28
CA ASN A 98 22.71 -29.78 -11.56
C ASN A 98 21.79 -29.39 -12.73
N GLY A 99 20.58 -28.88 -12.44
CA GLY A 99 19.60 -28.50 -13.45
C GLY A 99 18.82 -29.68 -14.05
N ASN A 100 18.97 -30.91 -13.54
CA ASN A 100 18.20 -32.03 -14.08
C ASN A 100 16.77 -31.99 -13.56
N VAL A 101 15.82 -32.07 -14.48
CA VAL A 101 14.39 -32.05 -14.19
C VAL A 101 13.89 -33.47 -13.96
N LYS A 102 13.32 -33.73 -12.79
CA LYS A 102 12.60 -34.97 -12.44
C LYS A 102 11.12 -34.67 -12.26
N LYS A 103 10.31 -35.07 -13.23
CA LYS A 103 8.86 -34.96 -13.17
C LYS A 103 8.29 -35.96 -12.15
N ALA A 104 7.29 -35.53 -11.39
CA ALA A 104 6.52 -36.42 -10.52
C ALA A 104 5.05 -36.39 -10.94
N ASP A 105 4.42 -37.56 -10.96
CA ASP A 105 2.98 -37.67 -11.21
C ASP A 105 2.22 -37.18 -9.96
N VAL A 106 1.34 -36.19 -10.15
CA VAL A 106 0.49 -35.61 -9.11
C VAL A 106 -0.93 -35.67 -9.65
N LYS A 107 -1.72 -36.62 -9.18
CA LYS A 107 -3.12 -36.81 -9.60
C LYS A 107 -4.08 -36.06 -8.68
N ASN A 108 -3.68 -35.90 -7.43
CA ASN A 108 -4.42 -35.16 -6.42
C ASN A 108 -3.43 -34.42 -5.50
N LYS A 109 -3.91 -33.44 -4.75
CA LYS A 109 -3.07 -32.62 -3.86
C LYS A 109 -2.32 -33.43 -2.80
N ALA A 110 -2.88 -34.54 -2.30
CA ALA A 110 -2.20 -35.36 -1.29
C ALA A 110 -0.96 -36.08 -1.84
N ASP A 111 -0.85 -36.26 -3.16
CA ASP A 111 0.36 -36.81 -3.81
C ASP A 111 1.58 -35.86 -3.69
N LEU A 112 1.35 -34.59 -3.32
CA LEU A 112 2.42 -33.62 -3.04
C LEU A 112 3.08 -33.86 -1.68
N LEU A 113 2.43 -34.56 -0.76
CA LEU A 113 3.02 -34.85 0.55
C LEU A 113 4.29 -35.68 0.38
N GLY A 114 5.38 -35.23 1.01
CA GLY A 114 6.71 -35.81 0.89
C GLY A 114 7.51 -35.38 -0.34
N LYS A 115 6.93 -34.60 -1.27
CA LYS A 115 7.70 -33.96 -2.35
C LYS A 115 8.55 -32.83 -1.80
N LYS A 116 9.62 -32.50 -2.52
CA LYS A 116 10.62 -31.53 -2.10
C LYS A 116 10.48 -30.23 -2.88
N LEU A 117 10.32 -29.12 -2.16
CA LEU A 117 10.30 -27.77 -2.70
C LEU A 117 11.65 -27.10 -2.52
N ASN A 118 12.16 -26.47 -3.58
CA ASN A 118 13.38 -25.66 -3.54
C ASN A 118 13.01 -24.19 -3.62
N VAL A 119 13.43 -23.39 -2.65
CA VAL A 119 13.23 -21.93 -2.63
C VAL A 119 14.53 -21.24 -2.27
N LEU A 120 14.67 -19.96 -2.64
CA LEU A 120 15.82 -19.15 -2.27
C LEU A 120 15.43 -18.27 -1.08
N ILE A 121 16.18 -18.36 0.02
CA ILE A 121 15.94 -17.54 1.22
C ILE A 121 17.28 -16.98 1.67
N ASN A 122 17.39 -15.65 1.80
CA ASN A 122 18.63 -14.96 2.17
C ASN A 122 19.84 -15.43 1.32
N ASN A 123 19.63 -15.53 0.00
CA ASN A 123 20.57 -16.03 -0.99
C ASN A 123 21.05 -17.48 -0.79
N LYS A 124 20.33 -18.28 0.00
CA LYS A 124 20.62 -19.70 0.21
C LYS A 124 19.51 -20.54 -0.38
N ALA A 125 19.88 -21.52 -1.20
CA ALA A 125 18.93 -22.52 -1.71
C ALA A 125 18.52 -23.44 -0.56
N VAL A 126 17.25 -23.38 -0.17
CA VAL A 126 16.65 -24.18 0.91
C VAL A 126 15.70 -25.22 0.31
N GLU A 127 15.92 -26.48 0.67
CA GLU A 127 15.09 -27.61 0.25
C GLU A 127 14.13 -27.99 1.40
N PHE A 128 12.83 -27.81 1.19
CA PHE A 128 11.79 -28.20 2.13
C PHE A 128 11.04 -29.44 1.66
N THR A 129 10.63 -30.29 2.58
CA THR A 129 9.71 -31.39 2.33
C THR A 129 8.28 -30.95 2.66
N ILE A 130 7.35 -31.07 1.72
CA ILE A 130 5.93 -30.76 1.96
C ILE A 130 5.38 -31.77 2.95
N CYS A 131 5.10 -31.34 4.18
CA CYS A 131 4.59 -32.21 5.24
C CYS A 131 3.08 -32.11 5.43
N GLY A 132 2.46 -31.03 4.92
CA GLY A 132 1.03 -30.81 5.00
C GLY A 132 0.53 -29.76 4.02
N ILE A 133 -0.79 -29.76 3.81
CA ILE A 133 -1.52 -28.82 2.96
C ILE A 133 -2.69 -28.24 3.78
N VAL A 134 -2.73 -26.93 3.92
CA VAL A 134 -3.78 -26.21 4.64
C VAL A 134 -4.84 -25.72 3.66
N ASP A 135 -6.03 -26.27 3.77
CA ASP A 135 -7.23 -25.74 3.12
C ASP A 135 -7.79 -24.60 3.97
N THR A 136 -7.62 -23.41 3.42
CA THR A 136 -8.02 -22.11 3.96
C THR A 136 -9.46 -21.74 3.63
N LYS A 137 -10.22 -22.63 2.96
CA LYS A 137 -11.63 -22.45 2.57
C LYS A 137 -11.86 -21.21 1.71
N ILE A 138 -10.93 -20.93 0.79
CA ILE A 138 -11.07 -19.83 -0.17
C ILE A 138 -12.33 -20.03 -1.03
N ASP A 139 -13.11 -18.96 -1.19
CA ASP A 139 -14.26 -18.94 -2.11
C ASP A 139 -13.87 -18.21 -3.40
N LEU A 140 -13.76 -18.97 -4.48
CA LEU A 140 -13.39 -18.47 -5.80
C LEU A 140 -14.61 -18.17 -6.69
N SER A 141 -15.83 -18.46 -6.23
CA SER A 141 -17.04 -18.41 -7.07
C SER A 141 -17.32 -17.04 -7.67
N ARG A 142 -17.02 -15.97 -6.92
CA ARG A 142 -17.15 -14.57 -7.36
C ARG A 142 -16.17 -14.21 -8.49
N TYR A 143 -15.02 -14.88 -8.55
CA TYR A 143 -13.93 -14.54 -9.48
C TYR A 143 -13.94 -15.38 -10.75
N GLU A 144 -14.74 -16.44 -10.83
CA GLU A 144 -14.86 -17.30 -12.02
C GLU A 144 -15.07 -16.53 -13.33
N THR A 145 -15.71 -15.37 -13.28
CA THR A 145 -15.90 -14.50 -14.45
C THR A 145 -14.59 -13.96 -15.04
N LEU A 146 -13.52 -13.83 -14.22
CA LEU A 146 -12.19 -13.39 -14.65
C LEU A 146 -11.47 -14.42 -15.53
N LYS A 147 -11.91 -15.68 -15.54
CA LYS A 147 -11.33 -16.70 -16.44
C LYS A 147 -11.61 -16.36 -17.91
N ASN A 148 -12.70 -15.67 -18.18
CA ASN A 148 -12.98 -15.15 -19.52
C ASN A 148 -12.39 -13.74 -19.62
N GLU A 149 -11.65 -13.44 -20.69
CA GLU A 149 -11.17 -12.08 -20.96
C GLU A 149 -12.37 -11.13 -21.03
N GLN A 150 -12.50 -10.28 -20.01
CA GLN A 150 -13.51 -9.23 -19.96
C GLN A 150 -12.80 -7.89 -19.85
N GLU A 151 -13.01 -7.03 -20.85
CA GLU A 151 -12.54 -5.65 -20.81
C GLU A 151 -13.54 -4.78 -20.03
N GLY A 152 -13.01 -3.90 -19.20
CA GLY A 152 -13.82 -2.86 -18.55
C GLY A 152 -13.40 -2.57 -17.12
N VAL A 153 -14.00 -1.52 -16.58
CA VAL A 153 -13.72 -1.05 -15.22
C VAL A 153 -14.10 -2.11 -14.16
N MET A 154 -15.12 -2.92 -14.43
CA MET A 154 -15.57 -3.96 -13.50
C MET A 154 -14.62 -5.15 -13.39
N SER A 155 -14.05 -5.63 -14.50
CA SER A 155 -13.07 -6.71 -14.48
C SER A 155 -11.77 -6.24 -13.83
N TYR A 156 -11.37 -4.98 -14.05
CA TYR A 156 -10.24 -4.38 -13.33
C TYR A 156 -10.46 -4.38 -11.81
N TYR A 157 -11.64 -3.95 -11.33
CA TYR A 157 -11.94 -3.99 -9.89
C TYR A 157 -11.94 -5.39 -9.32
N LEU A 158 -12.60 -6.32 -10.03
CA LEU A 158 -12.69 -7.70 -9.58
C LEU A 158 -11.31 -8.38 -9.59
N SER A 159 -10.45 -8.06 -10.56
CA SER A 159 -9.06 -8.51 -10.62
C SER A 159 -8.22 -7.94 -9.48
N SER A 160 -8.33 -6.64 -9.19
CA SER A 160 -7.62 -6.02 -8.05
C SER A 160 -8.11 -6.55 -6.70
N GLU A 161 -9.43 -6.79 -6.55
CA GLU A 161 -10.00 -7.46 -5.39
C GLU A 161 -9.43 -8.87 -5.21
N PHE A 162 -9.33 -9.62 -6.31
CA PHE A 162 -8.81 -10.99 -6.33
C PHE A 162 -7.31 -11.05 -6.02
N ASP A 163 -6.53 -10.13 -6.57
CA ASP A 163 -5.12 -9.95 -6.27
C ASP A 163 -4.90 -9.76 -4.77
N LYS A 164 -5.67 -8.87 -4.11
CA LYS A 164 -5.59 -8.70 -2.65
C LYS A 164 -6.03 -9.93 -1.86
N LEU A 165 -7.03 -10.67 -2.36
CA LEU A 165 -7.41 -11.95 -1.74
C LEU A 165 -6.27 -12.94 -1.78
N LEU A 166 -5.55 -13.07 -2.89
CA LEU A 166 -4.46 -14.03 -3.01
C LEU A 166 -3.20 -13.54 -2.32
N ASN A 167 -2.83 -12.27 -2.47
CA ASN A 167 -1.51 -11.75 -2.11
C ASN A 167 -1.42 -11.09 -0.73
N SER A 168 -2.55 -10.81 -0.08
CA SER A 168 -2.57 -10.18 1.25
C SER A 168 -3.42 -10.99 2.26
N SER A 169 -3.34 -12.32 2.18
CA SER A 169 -4.14 -13.22 3.03
C SER A 169 -3.40 -14.51 3.39
N TYR A 170 -4.07 -15.40 4.14
CA TYR A 170 -3.57 -16.73 4.47
C TYR A 170 -3.49 -17.69 3.26
N HIS A 171 -4.03 -17.33 2.09
CA HIS A 171 -4.27 -18.26 0.98
C HIS A 171 -3.01 -18.63 0.17
N THR A 172 -1.92 -17.88 0.27
CA THR A 172 -0.66 -18.10 -0.49
C THR A 172 0.57 -18.10 0.43
N MET A 173 0.38 -18.52 1.67
CA MET A 173 1.44 -18.58 2.70
C MET A 173 2.15 -19.94 2.72
N GLY A 174 3.40 -19.93 3.15
CA GLY A 174 4.15 -21.11 3.58
C GLY A 174 4.29 -21.12 5.10
N TYR A 175 4.11 -22.28 5.73
CA TYR A 175 4.22 -22.40 7.18
C TYR A 175 5.37 -23.32 7.57
N LEU A 176 6.22 -22.82 8.47
CA LEU A 176 7.44 -23.44 8.97
C LEU A 176 7.33 -23.68 10.48
N THR A 177 8.33 -24.38 11.02
CA THR A 177 8.50 -24.44 12.49
C THR A 177 8.90 -23.06 13.03
N PRO A 178 8.52 -22.71 14.28
CA PRO A 178 8.96 -21.46 14.90
C PRO A 178 10.47 -21.29 14.92
N TYR A 179 11.21 -22.38 15.14
CA TYR A 179 12.67 -22.36 15.13
C TYR A 179 13.23 -22.02 13.74
N GLN A 180 12.73 -22.67 12.68
CA GLN A 180 13.19 -22.39 11.32
C GLN A 180 12.88 -20.97 10.88
N LEU A 181 11.69 -20.46 11.21
CA LEU A 181 11.33 -19.08 10.89
C LEU A 181 12.25 -18.09 11.62
N GLN A 182 12.53 -18.34 12.91
CA GLN A 182 13.45 -17.52 13.68
C GLN A 182 14.87 -17.55 13.08
N GLU A 183 15.38 -18.72 12.68
CA GLU A 183 16.70 -18.85 12.05
C GLU A 183 16.79 -18.06 10.73
N ILE A 184 15.74 -18.07 9.91
CA ILE A 184 15.66 -17.29 8.68
C ILE A 184 15.62 -15.78 8.98
N THR A 185 14.81 -15.37 9.95
CA THR A 185 14.69 -13.97 10.37
C THR A 185 15.99 -13.45 10.96
N ASP A 186 16.63 -14.20 11.86
CA ASP A 186 17.88 -13.82 12.52
C ASP A 186 19.06 -13.75 11.53
N ALA A 187 18.98 -14.46 10.41
CA ALA A 187 19.99 -14.42 9.35
C ALA A 187 19.78 -13.31 8.32
N TYR A 188 18.69 -12.54 8.41
CA TYR A 188 18.39 -11.46 7.46
C TYR A 188 18.90 -10.12 7.97
N HIS A 189 20.00 -9.65 7.37
CA HIS A 189 20.66 -8.39 7.74
C HIS A 189 20.75 -7.44 6.55
N MET A 190 19.63 -7.25 5.86
CA MET A 190 19.46 -6.34 4.73
C MET A 190 18.42 -5.29 5.08
N TYR A 191 18.75 -4.03 4.85
CA TYR A 191 17.91 -2.90 5.21
C TYR A 191 17.67 -2.02 3.98
N TYR A 192 16.46 -1.51 3.82
CA TYR A 192 16.04 -0.63 2.74
C TYR A 192 16.18 0.84 3.12
N MET A 193 16.97 1.60 2.35
CA MET A 193 17.25 3.02 2.62
C MET A 193 15.97 3.86 2.81
N GLN A 194 14.95 3.64 1.97
CA GLN A 194 13.72 4.43 2.03
C GLN A 194 12.87 4.13 3.26
N ASN A 195 12.93 2.90 3.81
CA ASN A 195 12.24 2.55 5.05
C ASN A 195 12.79 3.36 6.23
N ASN A 196 14.07 3.73 6.16
CA ASN A 196 14.73 4.62 7.12
C ASN A 196 14.52 6.11 6.80
N GLY A 197 13.76 6.45 5.75
CA GLY A 197 13.45 7.83 5.37
C GLY A 197 14.50 8.51 4.51
N TYR A 198 15.37 7.73 3.85
CA TYR A 198 16.45 8.26 3.02
C TYR A 198 16.37 7.74 1.59
N ASN A 199 16.69 8.62 0.64
CA ASN A 199 17.08 8.22 -0.71
C ASN A 199 18.59 8.34 -0.81
N ALA A 200 19.24 7.36 -1.42
CA ALA A 200 20.69 7.32 -1.52
C ALA A 200 21.12 7.00 -2.95
N SER A 201 22.19 7.65 -3.39
CA SER A 201 22.85 7.36 -4.64
C SER A 201 24.35 7.46 -4.47
N ILE A 202 25.10 6.81 -5.34
CA ILE A 202 26.55 6.90 -5.36
C ILE A 202 27.08 7.11 -6.77
N ASN A 203 28.02 8.03 -6.89
CA ASN A 203 28.84 8.18 -8.09
C ASN A 203 30.18 7.50 -7.86
N VAL A 204 30.62 6.66 -8.79
CA VAL A 204 31.97 6.07 -8.82
C VAL A 204 32.60 6.46 -10.15
N GLU A 205 33.55 7.39 -10.10
CA GLU A 205 34.06 8.13 -11.28
C GLU A 205 32.90 8.78 -12.06
N ASP A 206 32.64 8.32 -13.29
CA ASP A 206 31.58 8.82 -14.16
C ASP A 206 30.29 7.97 -14.09
N ASP A 207 30.27 6.90 -13.30
CA ASP A 207 29.13 5.99 -13.19
C ASP A 207 28.22 6.34 -12.01
N TYR A 208 26.91 6.36 -12.26
CA TYR A 208 25.86 6.63 -11.26
C TYR A 208 25.13 5.35 -10.87
N PHE A 209 24.92 5.14 -9.57
CA PHE A 209 24.19 4.00 -9.02
C PHE A 209 23.17 4.46 -7.98
N ASP A 210 21.94 3.94 -8.08
CA ASP A 210 20.94 4.05 -7.03
C ASP A 210 21.27 3.08 -5.89
N VAL A 211 21.18 3.55 -4.65
CA VAL A 211 21.45 2.73 -3.46
C VAL A 211 20.14 2.51 -2.71
N PHE A 212 19.52 1.37 -2.99
CA PHE A 212 18.26 0.98 -2.36
C PHE A 212 18.47 0.26 -1.02
N TYR A 213 19.54 -0.53 -0.90
CA TYR A 213 19.77 -1.37 0.27
C TYR A 213 21.14 -1.14 0.88
N TYR A 214 21.21 -1.35 2.19
CA TYR A 214 22.47 -1.32 2.94
C TYR A 214 22.55 -2.47 3.96
N LYS A 215 23.79 -2.78 4.36
CA LYS A 215 24.12 -3.67 5.48
C LYS A 215 24.85 -2.89 6.57
N ASN A 216 24.75 -3.34 7.80
CA ASN A 216 25.63 -2.92 8.89
C ASN A 216 26.94 -3.71 8.83
N GLU A 217 28.09 -3.05 8.91
CA GLU A 217 29.40 -3.73 8.93
C GLU A 217 29.51 -4.85 9.98
N LYS A 218 28.77 -4.74 11.09
CA LYS A 218 28.79 -5.74 12.18
C LYS A 218 28.13 -7.06 11.78
N ASP A 219 27.19 -7.00 10.85
CA ASP A 219 26.39 -8.15 10.42
C ASP A 219 26.98 -8.81 9.16
N VAL A 220 28.05 -8.22 8.60
CA VAL A 220 28.75 -8.75 7.43
C VAL A 220 29.93 -9.61 7.86
N GLU A 221 30.04 -10.79 7.26
CA GLU A 221 31.19 -11.67 7.45
C GLU A 221 32.49 -10.96 7.00
N LYS A 222 33.51 -10.95 7.87
CA LYS A 222 34.74 -10.17 7.65
C LYS A 222 35.49 -10.54 6.38
N ASP A 223 35.36 -11.78 5.90
CA ASP A 223 36.01 -12.24 4.69
C ASP A 223 35.33 -11.69 3.41
N LYS A 224 34.08 -11.21 3.51
CA LYS A 224 33.38 -10.48 2.44
C LYS A 224 33.71 -8.99 2.39
N LEU A 225 34.58 -8.51 3.27
CA LEU A 225 35.05 -7.13 3.28
C LEU A 225 36.55 -7.07 3.02
N LEU A 226 36.95 -6.26 2.05
CA LEU A 226 38.34 -5.83 1.88
C LEU A 226 38.46 -4.38 2.32
N ASP A 227 39.00 -4.20 3.52
CA ASP A 227 39.18 -2.89 4.14
C ASP A 227 40.48 -2.23 3.65
N PHE A 228 40.38 -0.98 3.18
CA PHE A 228 41.52 -0.19 2.72
C PHE A 228 42.38 0.32 3.87
N ARG A 229 41.92 0.17 5.12
CA ARG A 229 42.54 0.64 6.37
C ARG A 229 42.66 2.15 6.42
N ASN A 230 41.61 2.82 5.96
CA ASN A 230 41.46 4.26 5.98
C ASN A 230 40.26 4.67 6.87
N ASP A 231 40.00 5.97 6.95
CA ASP A 231 38.89 6.60 7.66
C ASP A 231 37.62 6.74 6.80
N GLY A 232 37.46 5.92 5.75
CA GLY A 232 36.22 5.88 4.97
C GLY A 232 35.06 5.25 5.73
N ASP A 233 33.84 5.53 5.29
CA ASP A 233 32.60 5.26 6.05
C ASP A 233 31.67 4.22 5.42
N VAL A 234 31.96 3.83 4.18
CA VAL A 234 31.13 2.91 3.38
C VAL A 234 31.99 1.92 2.60
N TYR A 235 31.63 0.63 2.61
CA TYR A 235 32.17 -0.35 1.68
C TYR A 235 31.23 -0.49 0.49
N LEU A 236 31.79 -0.45 -0.72
CA LEU A 236 31.04 -0.50 -1.96
C LEU A 236 31.10 -1.89 -2.59
N ASP A 237 29.99 -2.31 -3.20
CA ASP A 237 29.96 -3.55 -3.97
C ASP A 237 31.03 -3.49 -5.08
N TYR A 238 31.83 -4.54 -5.24
CA TYR A 238 32.90 -4.56 -6.23
C TYR A 238 32.42 -4.30 -7.66
N ARG A 239 31.16 -4.63 -7.98
CA ARG A 239 30.55 -4.41 -9.29
C ARG A 239 30.43 -2.91 -9.62
N MET A 240 30.37 -2.04 -8.62
CA MET A 240 30.38 -0.58 -8.82
C MET A 240 31.72 -0.06 -9.40
N PHE A 241 32.79 -0.85 -9.35
CA PHE A 241 34.11 -0.48 -9.89
C PHE A 241 34.35 -1.04 -11.31
N GLN A 242 33.34 -1.63 -11.96
CA GLN A 242 33.49 -2.36 -13.22
C GLN A 242 34.20 -1.56 -14.32
N ASN A 243 33.92 -0.25 -14.43
CA ASN A 243 34.51 0.62 -15.44
C ASN A 243 35.79 1.33 -14.99
N VAL A 244 36.22 1.15 -13.74
CA VAL A 244 37.43 1.77 -13.20
C VAL A 244 38.67 1.16 -13.87
N LYS A 245 39.54 2.02 -14.41
CA LYS A 245 40.80 1.60 -15.04
C LYS A 245 41.86 1.31 -13.97
N VAL A 246 42.26 0.05 -13.86
CA VAL A 246 43.16 -0.40 -12.77
C VAL A 246 44.60 -0.66 -13.20
N ASP A 247 44.88 -0.73 -14.52
CA ASP A 247 46.25 -0.83 -15.05
C ASP A 247 46.60 0.28 -16.05
N GLY A 248 45.78 1.34 -16.06
CA GLY A 248 45.89 2.48 -16.99
C GLY A 248 45.22 2.25 -18.36
N THR A 249 44.93 1.01 -18.75
CA THR A 249 44.33 0.69 -20.06
C THR A 249 43.04 -0.12 -19.97
N ARG A 250 43.04 -1.18 -19.15
CA ARG A 250 41.92 -2.10 -18.95
C ARG A 250 41.11 -1.70 -17.73
N THR A 251 39.80 -1.91 -17.82
CA THR A 251 38.90 -1.74 -16.69
C THR A 251 38.96 -2.96 -15.77
N LEU A 252 38.51 -2.80 -14.53
CA LEU A 252 38.40 -3.91 -13.58
C LEU A 252 37.56 -5.05 -14.17
N GLN A 253 36.44 -4.73 -14.83
CA GLN A 253 35.59 -5.71 -15.52
C GLN A 253 36.37 -6.51 -16.56
N THR A 254 37.11 -5.85 -17.44
CA THR A 254 37.89 -6.56 -18.47
C THR A 254 38.91 -7.52 -17.85
N ILE A 255 39.53 -7.13 -16.73
CA ILE A 255 40.47 -8.01 -16.03
C ILE A 255 39.76 -9.22 -15.40
N ILE A 256 38.64 -8.97 -14.72
CA ILE A 256 37.78 -10.00 -14.12
C ILE A 256 37.35 -11.01 -15.19
N GLU A 257 36.78 -10.54 -16.30
CA GLU A 257 36.31 -11.39 -17.41
C GLU A 257 37.44 -12.16 -18.10
N SER A 258 38.65 -11.59 -18.16
CA SER A 258 39.82 -12.27 -18.75
C SER A 258 40.46 -13.32 -17.85
N THR A 259 40.12 -13.32 -16.55
CA THR A 259 40.77 -14.16 -15.53
C THR A 259 39.83 -15.21 -14.96
N LEU A 260 38.55 -14.87 -14.76
CA LEU A 260 37.55 -15.81 -14.26
C LEU A 260 37.17 -16.81 -15.35
N SER A 261 37.20 -18.10 -15.00
CA SER A 261 36.61 -19.15 -15.82
C SER A 261 35.19 -19.40 -15.37
N TYR A 262 34.25 -19.46 -16.32
CA TYR A 262 32.86 -19.84 -16.06
C TYR A 262 32.72 -21.31 -15.61
N GLU A 263 33.75 -22.13 -15.77
CA GLU A 263 33.77 -23.52 -15.31
C GLU A 263 34.15 -23.66 -13.82
N ASP A 264 34.68 -22.61 -13.21
CA ASP A 264 35.11 -22.62 -11.80
C ASP A 264 33.90 -22.61 -10.86
N SER A 265 34.05 -23.22 -9.67
CA SER A 265 33.03 -23.17 -8.62
C SER A 265 32.86 -21.74 -8.06
N GLU A 266 31.70 -21.38 -7.51
CA GLU A 266 31.46 -20.05 -6.90
C GLU A 266 32.52 -19.66 -5.86
N GLU A 267 32.99 -20.61 -5.05
CA GLU A 267 34.01 -20.38 -4.03
C GLU A 267 35.38 -20.04 -4.67
N GLU A 268 35.70 -20.70 -5.78
CA GLU A 268 36.93 -20.48 -6.54
C GLU A 268 36.87 -19.17 -7.35
N GLN A 269 35.72 -18.86 -7.94
CA GLN A 269 35.48 -17.56 -8.57
C GLN A 269 35.59 -16.41 -7.57
N LEU A 270 34.98 -16.53 -6.38
CA LEU A 270 35.07 -15.54 -5.32
C LEU A 270 36.52 -15.36 -4.83
N LYS A 271 37.27 -16.45 -4.70
CA LYS A 271 38.69 -16.41 -4.33
C LYS A 271 39.52 -15.65 -5.37
N THR A 272 39.36 -15.99 -6.66
CA THR A 272 40.05 -15.32 -7.77
C THR A 272 39.69 -13.84 -7.83
N LEU A 273 38.41 -13.51 -7.66
CA LEU A 273 37.94 -12.12 -7.58
C LEU A 273 38.62 -11.35 -6.43
N LYS A 274 38.67 -11.95 -5.23
CA LYS A 274 39.38 -11.36 -4.07
C LYS A 274 40.86 -11.13 -4.35
N GLU A 275 41.53 -12.06 -5.06
CA GLU A 275 42.94 -11.92 -5.45
C GLU A 275 43.16 -10.78 -6.46
N ILE A 276 42.29 -10.65 -7.48
CA ILE A 276 42.33 -9.55 -8.45
C ILE A 276 42.18 -8.20 -7.73
N ILE A 277 41.13 -8.05 -6.91
CA ILE A 277 40.87 -6.80 -6.19
C ILE A 277 42.03 -6.45 -5.25
N LYS A 278 42.62 -7.44 -4.58
CA LYS A 278 43.78 -7.23 -3.72
C LYS A 278 45.03 -6.77 -4.49
N THR A 279 45.26 -7.30 -5.70
CA THR A 279 46.36 -6.86 -6.57
C THR A 279 46.19 -5.40 -6.99
N TYR A 280 44.96 -4.98 -7.29
CA TYR A 280 44.65 -3.62 -7.77
C TYR A 280 44.16 -2.65 -6.69
N GLN A 281 44.23 -3.05 -5.41
CA GLN A 281 43.71 -2.28 -4.28
C GLN A 281 44.17 -0.81 -4.28
N LYS A 282 45.45 -0.56 -4.58
CA LYS A 282 46.01 0.80 -4.56
C LYS A 282 45.40 1.74 -5.60
N GLU A 283 44.96 1.21 -6.73
CA GLU A 283 44.29 2.02 -7.75
C GLU A 283 42.81 2.20 -7.42
N LEU A 284 42.15 1.15 -6.90
CA LEU A 284 40.77 1.22 -6.43
C LEU A 284 40.59 2.17 -5.23
N GLU A 285 41.60 2.29 -4.36
CA GLU A 285 41.58 3.24 -3.24
C GLU A 285 41.66 4.71 -3.70
N LYS A 286 42.20 4.97 -4.90
CA LYS A 286 42.27 6.33 -5.46
C LYS A 286 41.02 6.72 -6.25
N THR A 287 40.14 5.77 -6.51
CA THR A 287 38.90 5.99 -7.26
C THR A 287 38.06 7.06 -6.59
N GLN A 288 37.59 8.03 -7.36
CA GLN A 288 36.68 9.05 -6.86
C GLN A 288 35.30 8.43 -6.67
N ALA A 289 34.85 8.31 -5.42
CA ALA A 289 33.53 7.80 -5.11
C ALA A 289 32.83 8.73 -4.11
N GLU A 290 31.60 9.12 -4.43
CA GLU A 290 30.80 10.04 -3.63
C GLU A 290 29.38 9.51 -3.48
N MET A 291 29.01 9.19 -2.25
CA MET A 291 27.65 8.80 -1.89
C MET A 291 26.90 10.01 -1.31
N LEU A 292 25.70 10.23 -1.82
CA LEU A 292 24.79 11.28 -1.38
C LEU A 292 23.54 10.63 -0.81
N MET A 293 23.13 11.07 0.37
CA MET A 293 21.90 10.63 1.03
C MET A 293 21.03 11.85 1.33
N TYR A 294 19.74 11.75 1.02
CA TYR A 294 18.76 12.80 1.24
C TYR A 294 17.67 12.29 2.18
N ASP A 295 17.47 12.97 3.30
CA ASP A 295 16.34 12.67 4.18
C ASP A 295 15.01 13.18 3.59
N VAL A 296 13.89 12.81 4.21
CA VAL A 296 12.53 13.25 3.80
C VAL A 296 12.36 14.77 3.82
N SER A 297 13.20 15.50 4.57
CA SER A 297 13.19 16.97 4.64
C SER A 297 14.08 17.62 3.56
N GLY A 298 14.81 16.82 2.78
CA GLY A 298 15.76 17.26 1.77
C GLY A 298 17.15 17.62 2.32
N ASN A 299 17.47 17.29 3.57
CA ASN A 299 18.82 17.49 4.10
C ASN A 299 19.77 16.46 3.49
N GLU A 300 20.90 16.96 2.98
CA GLU A 300 21.94 16.15 2.36
C GLU A 300 22.95 15.67 3.40
N THR A 301 23.32 14.40 3.32
CA THR A 301 24.54 13.87 3.93
C THR A 301 25.41 13.23 2.87
N LYS A 302 26.66 13.68 2.81
CA LYS A 302 27.66 13.24 1.86
C LYS A 302 28.70 12.33 2.52
N ILE A 303 29.05 11.24 1.85
CA ILE A 303 30.20 10.38 2.15
C ILE A 303 31.12 10.42 0.92
N ASP A 304 32.30 11.00 1.07
CA ASP A 304 33.29 11.20 0.00
C ASP A 304 34.48 10.25 0.10
N LYS A 305 34.45 9.33 1.09
CA LYS A 305 35.53 8.38 1.33
C LYS A 305 35.01 6.98 1.55
N ILE A 306 35.45 6.07 0.69
CA ILE A 306 35.15 4.65 0.76
C ILE A 306 36.09 3.95 1.74
N ALA A 307 35.51 3.13 2.62
CA ALA A 307 36.21 2.29 3.59
C ALA A 307 36.91 1.10 2.93
N GLY A 308 36.36 0.64 1.81
CA GLY A 308 36.85 -0.55 1.13
C GLY A 308 35.81 -1.13 0.18
N ILE A 309 36.00 -2.41 -0.14
CA ILE A 309 35.17 -3.15 -1.10
C ILE A 309 34.41 -4.25 -0.38
N TYR A 310 33.12 -4.35 -0.69
CA TYR A 310 32.23 -5.43 -0.31
C TYR A 310 32.13 -6.42 -1.46
N PHE A 311 32.37 -7.70 -1.16
CA PHE A 311 32.07 -8.80 -2.07
C PHE A 311 30.63 -9.22 -1.81
N GLY A 312 29.72 -8.59 -2.55
CA GLY A 312 28.31 -8.96 -2.61
C GLY A 312 28.14 -10.43 -2.96
N ASP A 313 27.02 -11.01 -2.53
CA ASP A 313 26.62 -12.30 -3.05
C ASP A 313 26.16 -12.08 -4.50
N ASN A 314 26.66 -12.90 -5.46
CA ASN A 314 26.33 -12.77 -6.88
C ASN A 314 24.83 -12.98 -7.12
N THR A 315 24.04 -11.93 -6.95
CA THR A 315 22.63 -11.91 -7.35
C THR A 315 22.55 -11.39 -8.77
N LEU A 316 21.63 -11.97 -9.56
CA LEU A 316 21.30 -11.51 -10.92
C LEU A 316 20.70 -10.10 -10.94
N ASP A 317 20.38 -9.53 -9.77
CA ASP A 317 19.78 -8.22 -9.64
C ASP A 317 20.81 -7.09 -9.76
N GLU A 318 20.50 -6.08 -10.58
CA GLU A 318 21.23 -4.80 -10.74
C GLU A 318 21.16 -3.91 -9.49
N GLU A 319 20.91 -4.49 -8.32
CA GLU A 319 20.90 -3.81 -7.05
C GLU A 319 22.27 -3.97 -6.39
N TYR A 320 22.88 -2.83 -6.05
CA TYR A 320 24.24 -2.75 -5.53
C TYR A 320 24.20 -2.36 -4.04
N PRO A 321 24.02 -3.33 -3.13
CA PRO A 321 23.95 -3.03 -1.71
C PRO A 321 25.28 -2.48 -1.21
N VAL A 322 25.22 -1.48 -0.35
CA VAL A 322 26.41 -0.90 0.31
C VAL A 322 26.52 -1.40 1.74
N VAL A 323 27.73 -1.43 2.30
CA VAL A 323 27.92 -1.74 3.73
C VAL A 323 28.32 -0.46 4.44
N LEU A 324 27.46 0.03 5.32
CA LEU A 324 27.74 1.21 6.13
C LEU A 324 28.48 0.81 7.41
N LYS A 325 29.49 1.59 7.79
CA LYS A 325 30.10 1.44 9.10
C LYS A 325 29.06 1.70 10.19
N ASN A 326 29.16 1.00 11.30
CA ASN A 326 28.16 1.02 12.37
C ASN A 326 27.97 2.43 12.95
N HIS A 327 29.03 3.23 13.01
CA HIS A 327 28.92 4.60 13.52
C HIS A 327 28.08 5.50 12.59
N MET A 328 28.04 5.23 11.27
CA MET A 328 27.18 5.96 10.35
C MET A 328 25.72 5.61 10.57
N ILE A 329 25.40 4.32 10.74
CA ILE A 329 24.05 3.86 11.09
C ILE A 329 23.57 4.55 12.38
N GLN A 330 24.41 4.61 13.40
CA GLN A 330 24.10 5.32 14.65
C GLN A 330 23.94 6.84 14.47
N LYS A 331 24.79 7.47 13.65
CA LYS A 331 24.73 8.91 13.35
C LYS A 331 23.44 9.28 12.62
N MET A 332 22.99 8.43 11.69
CA MET A 332 21.76 8.63 10.93
C MET A 332 20.50 8.26 11.71
N GLY A 333 20.64 7.48 12.80
CA GLY A 333 19.51 6.98 13.55
C GLY A 333 18.71 5.93 12.77
N PHE A 334 19.37 5.17 11.89
CA PHE A 334 18.72 4.06 11.20
C PHE A 334 18.31 2.99 12.21
N GLU A 335 17.08 2.51 12.09
CA GLU A 335 16.54 1.43 12.93
C GLU A 335 16.71 0.07 12.25
N GLU A 336 16.79 -1.00 13.04
CA GLU A 336 16.73 -2.36 12.50
C GLU A 336 15.36 -2.59 11.85
N GLU A 337 15.36 -3.01 10.59
CA GLU A 337 14.12 -3.26 9.86
C GLU A 337 13.48 -4.59 10.26
N GLY A 338 12.16 -4.60 10.25
CA GLY A 338 11.39 -5.84 10.35
C GLY A 338 11.58 -6.69 9.09
N THR A 339 11.54 -8.00 9.26
CA THR A 339 11.64 -8.97 8.14
C THR A 339 10.30 -9.27 7.46
N GLY A 340 9.24 -8.55 7.83
CA GLY A 340 7.90 -8.69 7.28
C GLY A 340 7.34 -7.33 6.86
N ASP A 341 6.86 -7.24 5.63
CA ASP A 341 6.17 -6.10 5.02
C ASP A 341 4.67 -6.08 5.33
N PHE A 342 4.08 -7.22 5.70
CA PHE A 342 2.70 -7.32 6.17
C PHE A 342 2.55 -8.20 7.41
N VAL A 343 1.37 -8.15 8.03
CA VAL A 343 0.95 -9.08 9.07
C VAL A 343 -0.46 -9.53 8.78
N LEU A 344 -0.79 -10.77 9.12
CA LEU A 344 -2.13 -11.32 8.88
C LEU A 344 -2.94 -11.31 10.16
N ALA A 345 -4.22 -10.98 10.06
CA ALA A 345 -5.17 -11.10 11.16
C ALA A 345 -6.48 -11.72 10.64
N PRO A 346 -7.10 -12.65 11.36
CA PRO A 346 -8.48 -13.03 11.09
C PRO A 346 -9.42 -11.83 11.16
N MET A 347 -10.59 -11.96 10.53
CA MET A 347 -11.64 -10.97 10.67
C MET A 347 -12.04 -10.81 12.15
N VAL A 348 -11.97 -9.58 12.65
CA VAL A 348 -12.31 -9.20 14.02
C VAL A 348 -13.75 -8.69 14.11
N ASP A 349 -14.24 -8.45 15.32
CA ASP A 349 -15.53 -7.79 15.54
C ASP A 349 -15.56 -6.35 15.00
N ASP A 350 -16.77 -5.81 14.79
CA ASP A 350 -16.98 -4.49 14.20
C ASP A 350 -16.29 -3.34 14.96
N GLU A 351 -16.19 -3.44 16.29
CA GLU A 351 -15.57 -2.40 17.13
C GLU A 351 -14.04 -2.39 16.92
N GLN A 352 -13.42 -3.57 16.97
CA GLN A 352 -11.99 -3.72 16.70
C GLN A 352 -11.66 -3.37 15.26
N LEU A 353 -12.49 -3.78 14.30
CA LEU A 353 -12.31 -3.46 12.88
C LEU A 353 -12.31 -1.95 12.66
N LYS A 354 -13.25 -1.22 13.28
CA LYS A 354 -13.28 0.24 13.21
C LYS A 354 -12.01 0.88 13.79
N ASN A 355 -11.49 0.34 14.89
CA ASN A 355 -10.24 0.81 15.48
C ASN A 355 -9.04 0.53 14.58
N MET A 356 -8.97 -0.63 13.92
CA MET A 356 -7.94 -0.97 12.95
C MET A 356 -7.98 -0.08 11.70
N ILE A 357 -9.17 0.17 11.16
CA ILE A 357 -9.35 1.11 10.02
C ILE A 357 -8.90 2.52 10.43
N THR A 358 -9.30 2.98 11.62
CA THR A 358 -8.89 4.30 12.11
C THR A 358 -7.37 4.38 12.26
N TYR A 359 -6.77 3.32 12.79
CA TYR A 359 -5.32 3.18 12.91
C TYR A 359 -4.64 3.20 11.54
N SER A 360 -5.21 2.57 10.51
CA SER A 360 -4.60 2.55 9.17
C SER A 360 -4.56 3.89 8.45
N TYR A 361 -5.42 4.84 8.86
CA TYR A 361 -5.38 6.22 8.36
C TYR A 361 -4.54 7.17 9.23
N THR A 362 -4.14 6.74 10.43
CA THR A 362 -3.38 7.56 11.38
C THR A 362 -1.88 7.31 11.19
N SER A 363 -1.10 8.38 11.00
CA SER A 363 0.36 8.29 11.01
C SER A 363 0.87 8.34 12.46
N GLN A 364 1.72 7.40 12.84
CA GLN A 364 2.47 7.41 14.09
C GLN A 364 3.96 7.40 13.77
N ASN A 365 4.72 8.39 14.26
CA ASN A 365 6.16 8.51 13.99
C ASN A 365 6.51 8.46 12.50
N ASN A 366 5.73 9.14 11.64
CA ASN A 366 5.83 9.06 10.17
C ASN A 366 5.58 7.68 9.53
N VAL A 367 5.22 6.66 10.32
CA VAL A 367 4.84 5.34 9.81
C VAL A 367 3.32 5.23 9.75
N ARG A 368 2.81 4.71 8.63
CA ARG A 368 1.40 4.37 8.45
C ARG A 368 1.29 2.90 8.04
N PHE A 369 0.52 2.14 8.80
CA PHE A 369 0.20 0.75 8.46
C PHE A 369 -1.04 0.73 7.59
N HIS A 370 -0.94 0.19 6.38
CA HIS A 370 -2.08 0.08 5.49
C HIS A 370 -2.87 -1.19 5.82
N LEU A 371 -4.19 -1.07 5.93
CA LEU A 371 -5.07 -2.24 5.97
C LEU A 371 -5.24 -2.71 4.53
N GLU A 372 -4.93 -3.98 4.28
CA GLU A 372 -5.08 -4.62 2.98
C GLU A 372 -6.16 -5.71 3.09
N ASN A 373 -7.20 -5.60 2.26
CA ASN A 373 -8.21 -6.63 2.08
C ASN A 373 -8.94 -6.40 0.75
N GLN A 374 -9.79 -7.35 0.35
CA GLN A 374 -10.59 -7.30 -0.88
C GLN A 374 -11.36 -5.99 -1.10
N VAL A 375 -11.80 -5.33 -0.02
CA VAL A 375 -12.67 -4.14 -0.07
C VAL A 375 -11.84 -2.85 -0.25
N MET A 376 -10.57 -2.86 0.16
CA MET A 376 -9.72 -1.65 0.21
C MET A 376 -9.41 -1.04 -1.15
N PRO A 377 -9.05 -1.79 -2.22
CA PRO A 377 -8.80 -1.20 -3.54
C PRO A 377 -10.00 -0.40 -4.06
N MET A 378 -11.21 -0.92 -3.84
CA MET A 378 -12.45 -0.25 -4.21
C MET A 378 -12.67 1.02 -3.38
N LEU A 379 -12.50 0.96 -2.06
CA LEU A 379 -12.66 2.12 -1.17
C LEU A 379 -11.66 3.23 -1.49
N THR A 380 -10.40 2.87 -1.72
CA THR A 380 -9.35 3.82 -2.12
C THR A 380 -9.72 4.50 -3.43
N THR A 381 -10.14 3.75 -4.45
CA THR A 381 -10.54 4.33 -5.73
C THR A 381 -11.75 5.25 -5.61
N VAL A 382 -12.78 4.83 -4.87
CA VAL A 382 -13.97 5.64 -4.61
C VAL A 382 -13.60 6.94 -3.88
N ASN A 383 -12.76 6.85 -2.85
CA ASN A 383 -12.26 8.03 -2.14
C ASN A 383 -11.47 8.94 -3.07
N SER A 384 -10.59 8.42 -3.92
CA SER A 384 -9.85 9.21 -4.90
C SER A 384 -10.76 9.95 -5.89
N VAL A 385 -11.82 9.30 -6.38
CA VAL A 385 -12.82 9.95 -7.24
C VAL A 385 -13.57 11.04 -6.47
N VAL A 386 -13.99 10.76 -5.23
CA VAL A 386 -14.69 11.73 -4.38
C VAL A 386 -13.79 12.94 -4.07
N ASP A 387 -12.53 12.72 -3.73
CA ASP A 387 -11.57 13.78 -3.44
C ASP A 387 -11.25 14.64 -4.67
N THR A 388 -11.18 14.02 -5.85
CA THR A 388 -11.01 14.73 -7.12
C THR A 388 -12.23 15.59 -7.47
N LEU A 389 -13.45 15.10 -7.22
CA LEU A 389 -14.69 15.81 -7.51
C LEU A 389 -15.12 16.79 -6.40
N ARG A 390 -14.58 16.63 -5.17
CA ARG A 390 -14.86 17.49 -4.01
C ARG A 390 -14.77 18.99 -4.32
N PRO A 391 -13.67 19.52 -4.92
CA PRO A 391 -13.62 20.95 -5.24
C PRO A 391 -14.68 21.35 -6.28
N VAL A 392 -14.96 20.50 -7.26
CA VAL A 392 -15.98 20.76 -8.30
C VAL A 392 -17.36 20.90 -7.66
N PHE A 393 -17.76 19.93 -6.83
CA PHE A 393 -19.04 19.98 -6.12
C PHE A 393 -19.13 21.17 -5.15
N PHE A 394 -18.01 21.54 -4.51
CA PHE A 394 -17.96 22.71 -3.65
C PHE A 394 -18.25 24.01 -4.42
N TYR A 395 -17.58 24.24 -5.56
CA TYR A 395 -17.81 25.44 -6.38
C TYR A 395 -19.19 25.46 -7.02
N VAL A 396 -19.67 24.32 -7.52
CA VAL A 396 -21.03 24.19 -8.06
C VAL A 396 -22.07 24.47 -6.96
N GLY A 397 -21.85 23.96 -5.74
CA GLY A 397 -22.69 24.21 -4.58
C GLY A 397 -22.77 25.69 -4.21
N ILE A 398 -21.64 26.40 -4.20
CA ILE A 398 -21.61 27.87 -4.01
C ILE A 398 -22.40 28.58 -5.11
N GLY A 399 -22.20 28.18 -6.37
CA GLY A 399 -22.94 28.73 -7.51
C GLY A 399 -24.45 28.60 -7.34
N PHE A 400 -24.93 27.40 -6.98
CA PHE A 400 -26.34 27.16 -6.71
C PHE A 400 -26.85 27.93 -5.49
N ALA A 401 -26.07 28.03 -4.41
CA ALA A 401 -26.45 28.78 -3.22
C ALA A 401 -26.62 30.28 -3.52
N LEU A 402 -25.71 30.86 -4.30
CA LEU A 402 -25.80 32.25 -4.76
C LEU A 402 -27.02 32.45 -5.68
N PHE A 403 -27.19 31.55 -6.65
CA PHE A 403 -28.33 31.60 -7.56
C PHE A 403 -29.67 31.51 -6.82
N ALA A 404 -29.80 30.55 -5.89
CA ALA A 404 -30.97 30.40 -5.04
C ALA A 404 -31.20 31.63 -4.15
N SER A 405 -30.13 32.23 -3.59
CA SER A 405 -30.21 33.45 -2.79
C SER A 405 -30.76 34.63 -3.60
N VAL A 406 -30.32 34.81 -4.84
CA VAL A 406 -30.84 35.87 -5.74
C VAL A 406 -32.31 35.64 -6.07
N LEU A 407 -32.70 34.41 -6.42
CA LEU A 407 -34.09 34.07 -6.70
C LEU A 407 -34.99 34.28 -5.48
N PHE A 408 -34.53 33.85 -4.30
CA PHE A 408 -35.27 34.01 -3.06
C PHE A 408 -35.37 35.48 -2.63
N CYS A 409 -34.29 36.26 -2.82
CA CYS A 409 -34.29 37.71 -2.61
C CYS A 409 -35.33 38.40 -3.48
N ASN A 410 -35.41 38.03 -4.77
CA ASN A 410 -36.42 38.56 -5.68
C ASN A 410 -37.84 38.23 -5.22
N PHE A 411 -38.09 36.97 -4.84
CA PHE A 411 -39.38 36.54 -4.30
C PHE A 411 -39.79 37.36 -3.06
N ILE A 412 -38.89 37.55 -2.10
CA ILE A 412 -39.15 38.35 -0.89
C ILE A 412 -39.37 39.83 -1.25
N ALA A 413 -38.58 40.40 -2.17
CA ALA A 413 -38.75 41.77 -2.62
C ALA A 413 -40.13 42.01 -3.26
N THR A 414 -40.60 41.09 -4.12
CA THR A 414 -41.94 41.15 -4.70
C THR A 414 -43.03 40.98 -3.63
N SER A 415 -42.86 40.06 -2.68
CA SER A 415 -43.80 39.86 -1.58
C SER A 415 -43.98 41.12 -0.73
N ILE A 416 -42.87 41.79 -0.38
CA ILE A 416 -42.90 43.06 0.37
C ILE A 416 -43.56 44.16 -0.44
N ALA A 417 -43.31 44.23 -1.75
CA ALA A 417 -43.95 45.23 -2.62
C ALA A 417 -45.49 45.09 -2.60
N ASN A 418 -46.00 43.86 -2.63
CA ASN A 418 -47.43 43.58 -2.55
C ASN A 418 -48.03 43.92 -1.18
N LYS A 419 -47.26 43.76 -0.08
CA LYS A 419 -47.68 44.09 1.29
C LYS A 419 -47.29 45.52 1.73
N LYS A 420 -46.85 46.39 0.81
CA LYS A 420 -46.34 47.76 1.13
C LYS A 420 -47.35 48.62 1.89
N ARG A 421 -48.65 48.51 1.58
CA ARG A 421 -49.74 49.27 2.25
C ARG A 421 -49.90 48.86 3.72
N GLU A 422 -49.84 47.56 4.02
CA GLU A 422 -49.95 47.02 5.38
C GLU A 422 -48.77 47.48 6.24
N ILE A 423 -47.56 47.49 5.67
CA ILE A 423 -46.36 48.01 6.33
C ILE A 423 -46.50 49.51 6.65
N GLY A 424 -47.08 50.28 5.73
CA GLY A 424 -47.35 51.72 5.94
C GLY A 424 -48.32 51.98 7.10
N ILE A 425 -49.36 51.16 7.23
CA ILE A 425 -50.33 51.23 8.33
C ILE A 425 -49.66 50.85 9.66
N LEU A 426 -48.91 49.73 9.70
CA LEU A 426 -48.18 49.28 10.90
C LEU A 426 -47.21 50.35 11.42
N ARG A 427 -46.49 51.03 10.52
CA ARG A 427 -45.58 52.12 10.89
C ARG A 427 -46.30 53.39 11.35
N ALA A 428 -47.50 53.67 10.82
CA ALA A 428 -48.32 54.81 11.25
C ALA A 428 -48.89 54.63 12.67
N VAL A 429 -49.12 53.38 13.08
CA VAL A 429 -49.56 53.01 14.45
C VAL A 429 -48.39 52.92 15.45
N GLY A 430 -47.14 53.11 14.99
CA GLY A 430 -45.96 53.24 15.86
C GLY A 430 -44.96 52.08 15.82
N ALA A 431 -45.12 51.08 14.93
CA ALA A 431 -44.15 49.99 14.79
C ALA A 431 -42.78 50.50 14.29
N ARG A 432 -41.68 50.03 14.88
CA ARG A 432 -40.33 50.39 14.45
C ARG A 432 -39.98 49.64 13.16
N GLY A 433 -39.07 50.20 12.35
CA GLY A 433 -38.61 49.54 11.12
C GLY A 433 -37.99 48.15 11.36
N LEU A 434 -37.38 47.95 12.55
CA LEU A 434 -36.86 46.66 12.98
C LEU A 434 -37.96 45.64 13.32
N ASP A 435 -39.12 46.08 13.80
CA ASP A 435 -40.23 45.19 14.14
C ASP A 435 -40.87 44.64 12.86
N VAL A 436 -41.00 45.50 11.85
CA VAL A 436 -41.41 45.09 10.50
C VAL A 436 -40.39 44.11 9.91
N LEU A 437 -39.09 44.38 10.07
CA LEU A 437 -38.04 43.48 9.57
C LEU A 437 -38.12 42.09 10.21
N LYS A 438 -38.34 42.01 11.52
CA LYS A 438 -38.49 40.73 12.24
C LYS A 438 -39.66 39.90 11.72
N ILE A 439 -40.78 40.52 11.35
CA ILE A 439 -41.95 39.80 10.81
C ILE A 439 -41.59 39.10 9.50
N PHE A 440 -41.01 39.83 8.54
CA PHE A 440 -40.62 39.27 7.25
C PHE A 440 -39.46 38.27 7.34
N LEU A 441 -38.53 38.51 8.26
CA LEU A 441 -37.45 37.58 8.53
C LEU A 441 -37.99 36.25 9.08
N ASN A 442 -38.94 36.30 10.03
CA ASN A 442 -39.59 35.09 10.56
C ASN A 442 -40.41 34.36 9.48
N GLU A 443 -41.15 35.09 8.63
CA GLU A 443 -41.88 34.50 7.49
C GLU A 443 -40.91 33.76 6.55
N SER A 444 -39.78 34.39 6.22
CA SER A 444 -38.74 33.81 5.37
C SER A 444 -38.08 32.58 6.00
N MET A 445 -37.82 32.62 7.31
CA MET A 445 -37.24 31.50 8.05
C MET A 445 -38.18 30.29 8.12
N ILE A 446 -39.48 30.51 8.30
CA ILE A 446 -40.48 29.42 8.28
C ILE A 446 -40.52 28.76 6.90
N ILE A 447 -40.52 29.56 5.83
CA ILE A 447 -40.50 29.04 4.44
C ILE A 447 -39.21 28.25 4.19
N ALA A 448 -38.07 28.76 4.65
CA ALA A 448 -36.78 28.07 4.53
C ALA A 448 -36.76 26.73 5.27
N LEU A 449 -37.37 26.66 6.46
CA LEU A 449 -37.46 25.44 7.25
C LEU A 449 -38.34 24.39 6.57
N ILE A 450 -39.47 24.79 5.98
CA ILE A 450 -40.32 23.89 5.19
C ILE A 450 -39.56 23.34 3.98
N ASN A 451 -38.88 24.22 3.22
CA ASN A 451 -38.07 23.81 2.08
C ASN A 451 -36.92 22.87 2.48
N TRP A 452 -36.29 23.12 3.62
CA TRP A 452 -35.25 22.25 4.17
C TRP A 452 -35.77 20.84 4.46
N VAL A 453 -36.99 20.68 5.01
CA VAL A 453 -37.60 19.36 5.23
C VAL A 453 -37.79 18.62 3.89
N PHE A 454 -38.32 19.29 2.86
CA PHE A 454 -38.47 18.68 1.54
C PHE A 454 -37.13 18.31 0.91
N ALA A 455 -36.13 19.19 1.01
CA ALA A 455 -34.78 18.94 0.50
C ALA A 455 -34.13 17.75 1.22
N LEU A 456 -34.34 17.61 2.54
CA LEU A 456 -33.85 16.48 3.33
C LEU A 456 -34.46 15.17 2.84
N LEU A 457 -35.78 15.11 2.65
CA LEU A 457 -36.45 13.90 2.16
C LEU A 457 -36.00 13.52 0.74
N ALA A 458 -35.90 14.51 -0.15
CA ALA A 458 -35.42 14.28 -1.52
C ALA A 458 -33.97 13.80 -1.54
N THR A 459 -33.10 14.39 -0.72
CA THR A 459 -31.69 14.02 -0.61
C THR A 459 -31.54 12.62 -0.03
N ALA A 460 -32.26 12.30 1.05
CA ALA A 460 -32.23 10.97 1.64
C ALA A 460 -32.68 9.90 0.62
N GLY A 461 -33.77 10.15 -0.11
CA GLY A 461 -34.25 9.26 -1.17
C GLY A 461 -33.24 9.07 -2.30
N ALA A 462 -32.62 10.16 -2.77
CA ALA A 462 -31.61 10.12 -3.81
C ALA A 462 -30.35 9.34 -3.36
N VAL A 463 -29.88 9.57 -2.14
CA VAL A 463 -28.73 8.86 -1.56
C VAL A 463 -29.01 7.36 -1.47
N THR A 464 -30.19 6.97 -0.99
CA THR A 464 -30.60 5.55 -0.95
C THR A 464 -30.66 4.95 -2.35
N PHE A 465 -31.26 5.65 -3.32
CA PHE A 465 -31.36 5.18 -4.69
C PHE A 465 -29.99 5.01 -5.35
N ILE A 466 -29.10 6.00 -5.24
CA ILE A 466 -27.75 5.96 -5.79
C ILE A 466 -26.95 4.83 -5.15
N ASN A 467 -27.01 4.66 -3.82
CA ASN A 467 -26.34 3.55 -3.14
C ASN A 467 -26.87 2.20 -3.66
N VAL A 468 -28.18 2.01 -3.81
CA VAL A 468 -28.75 0.76 -4.33
C VAL A 468 -28.33 0.52 -5.78
N TYR A 469 -28.36 1.55 -6.62
CA TYR A 469 -27.93 1.47 -8.02
C TYR A 469 -26.47 1.07 -8.11
N ILE A 470 -25.61 1.72 -7.32
CA ILE A 470 -24.18 1.43 -7.32
C ILE A 470 -23.92 0.00 -6.81
N ARG A 471 -24.58 -0.43 -5.72
CA ARG A 471 -24.45 -1.81 -5.22
C ARG A 471 -24.86 -2.86 -6.25
N LYS A 472 -25.94 -2.63 -6.99
CA LYS A 472 -26.42 -3.56 -8.02
C LYS A 472 -25.54 -3.58 -9.26
N GLN A 473 -25.13 -2.41 -9.74
CA GLN A 473 -24.41 -2.28 -11.01
C GLN A 473 -22.92 -2.60 -10.87
N PHE A 474 -22.32 -2.24 -9.73
CA PHE A 474 -20.89 -2.40 -9.49
C PHE A 474 -20.58 -3.49 -8.44
N GLY A 475 -21.59 -4.24 -7.98
CA GLY A 475 -21.39 -5.34 -7.02
C GLY A 475 -20.79 -4.91 -5.68
N ILE A 476 -20.96 -3.63 -5.32
CA ILE A 476 -20.36 -3.01 -4.14
C ILE A 476 -21.07 -3.51 -2.89
N LEU A 477 -20.32 -4.05 -1.93
CA LEU A 477 -20.88 -4.51 -0.65
C LEU A 477 -20.97 -3.39 0.40
N VAL A 478 -20.28 -2.26 0.17
CA VAL A 478 -20.17 -1.13 1.10
C VAL A 478 -21.08 0.05 0.71
N THR A 479 -21.54 0.81 1.70
CA THR A 479 -22.22 2.10 1.48
C THR A 479 -21.19 3.19 1.20
N ILE A 480 -21.26 3.80 0.02
CA ILE A 480 -20.33 4.86 -0.38
C ILE A 480 -20.79 6.22 0.10
N LEU A 481 -22.07 6.56 -0.12
CA LEU A 481 -22.61 7.86 0.27
C LEU A 481 -23.22 7.76 1.67
N ASN A 482 -22.54 8.34 2.65
CA ASN A 482 -23.03 8.48 4.02
C ASN A 482 -23.72 9.83 4.21
N PHE A 483 -25.05 9.81 4.36
CA PHE A 483 -25.85 10.97 4.72
C PHE A 483 -26.19 10.91 6.22
N GLY A 484 -25.30 11.48 7.03
CA GLY A 484 -25.40 11.52 8.49
C GLY A 484 -25.98 12.82 9.05
N ILE A 485 -25.99 12.90 10.38
CA ILE A 485 -26.57 14.04 11.10
C ILE A 485 -25.82 15.36 10.87
N ILE A 486 -24.51 15.28 10.60
CA ILE A 486 -23.68 16.46 10.32
C ILE A 486 -24.12 17.11 9.02
N GLN A 487 -24.38 16.31 7.97
CA GLN A 487 -24.84 16.79 6.67
C GLN A 487 -26.23 17.43 6.78
N VAL A 488 -27.11 16.84 7.59
CA VAL A 488 -28.45 17.37 7.89
C VAL A 488 -28.37 18.76 8.55
N LEU A 489 -27.51 18.90 9.56
CA LEU A 489 -27.30 20.18 10.25
C LEU A 489 -26.63 21.22 9.35
N LEU A 490 -25.69 20.81 8.49
CA LEU A 490 -25.02 21.68 7.53
C LEU A 490 -26.02 22.23 6.50
N LEU A 491 -26.90 21.38 5.96
CA LEU A 491 -27.99 21.80 5.07
C LEU A 491 -28.93 22.81 5.74
N LEU A 492 -29.26 22.58 7.02
CA LEU A 492 -30.09 23.52 7.79
C LEU A 492 -29.39 24.87 7.94
N GLY A 493 -28.12 24.86 8.32
CA GLY A 493 -27.30 26.07 8.45
C GLY A 493 -27.28 26.88 7.15
N ILE A 494 -27.01 26.23 6.01
CA ILE A 494 -27.01 26.90 4.70
C ILE A 494 -28.38 27.48 4.38
N ALA A 495 -29.46 26.72 4.57
CA ALA A 495 -30.82 27.19 4.29
C ALA A 495 -31.18 28.45 5.10
N LEU A 496 -30.85 28.46 6.39
CA LEU A 496 -31.09 29.62 7.27
C LEU A 496 -30.23 30.82 6.89
N VAL A 497 -28.95 30.61 6.56
CA VAL A 497 -28.05 31.70 6.12
C VAL A 497 -28.53 32.31 4.81
N VAL A 498 -28.90 31.49 3.82
CA VAL A 498 -29.44 31.96 2.54
C VAL A 498 -30.73 32.75 2.77
N ALA A 499 -31.65 32.22 3.58
CA ALA A 499 -32.90 32.90 3.90
C ALA A 499 -32.69 34.23 4.63
N PHE A 500 -31.73 34.27 5.55
CA PHE A 500 -31.36 35.49 6.26
C PHE A 500 -30.80 36.55 5.32
N ILE A 501 -29.81 36.20 4.48
CA ILE A 501 -29.17 37.15 3.56
C ILE A 501 -30.18 37.68 2.54
N ALA A 502 -30.93 36.78 1.92
CA ALA A 502 -31.89 37.11 0.88
C ALA A 502 -33.07 37.94 1.40
N SER A 503 -33.51 37.74 2.65
CA SER A 503 -34.59 38.55 3.26
C SER A 503 -34.09 39.87 3.85
N ALA A 504 -32.91 39.89 4.47
CA ALA A 504 -32.38 41.09 5.09
C ALA A 504 -32.12 42.21 4.08
N LEU A 505 -31.55 41.90 2.91
CA LEU A 505 -31.18 42.90 1.89
C LEU A 505 -32.36 43.78 1.41
N PRO A 506 -33.47 43.24 0.88
CA PRO A 506 -34.60 44.06 0.41
C PRO A 506 -35.32 44.75 1.57
N VAL A 507 -35.45 44.09 2.73
CA VAL A 507 -36.17 44.62 3.89
C VAL A 507 -35.43 45.81 4.51
N PHE A 508 -34.09 45.76 4.59
CA PHE A 508 -33.28 46.90 5.02
C PHE A 508 -33.44 48.11 4.11
N HIS A 509 -33.47 47.88 2.79
CA HIS A 509 -33.64 48.96 1.81
C HIS A 509 -35.03 49.63 1.91
N ILE A 510 -36.08 48.85 2.18
CA ILE A 510 -37.46 49.36 2.24
C ILE A 510 -37.80 50.00 3.59
N SER A 511 -37.32 49.44 4.70
CA SER A 511 -37.58 49.95 6.07
C SER A 511 -37.06 51.39 6.31
N ARG A 512 -36.08 51.84 5.52
CA ARG A 512 -35.54 53.21 5.55
C ARG A 512 -36.35 54.25 4.77
N LYS A 513 -37.33 53.85 3.95
CA LYS A 513 -38.18 54.81 3.21
C LYS A 513 -39.17 55.51 4.15
N LYS A 514 -39.53 56.78 3.87
CA LYS A 514 -40.43 57.56 4.73
C LYS A 514 -41.87 56.99 4.66
N PRO A 515 -42.61 56.91 5.79
CA PRO A 515 -43.96 56.33 5.82
C PRO A 515 -44.94 57.00 4.84
N ILE A 516 -44.77 58.30 4.59
CA ILE A 516 -45.63 59.08 3.70
C ILE A 516 -45.51 58.65 2.23
N ASP A 517 -44.33 58.17 1.81
CA ASP A 517 -44.09 57.69 0.44
C ASP A 517 -44.68 56.28 0.23
N ALA A 518 -44.95 55.54 1.31
CA ALA A 518 -45.57 54.22 1.22
C ALA A 518 -47.09 54.29 1.03
N ILE A 519 -47.74 55.38 1.47
CA ILE A 519 -49.19 55.57 1.44
C ILE A 519 -49.63 56.39 0.21
N LYS A 520 -48.75 57.25 -0.32
CA LYS A 520 -49.09 58.20 -1.41
C LYS A 520 -48.80 57.66 -2.83
N ASP A 521 -48.18 56.48 -2.95
CA ASP A 521 -47.84 55.86 -4.23
C ASP A 521 -49.12 55.34 -4.92
N ARG A 522 -49.83 56.25 -5.60
CA ARG A 522 -50.98 55.95 -6.45
C ARG A 522 -50.50 56.04 -7.90
N LYS A 523 -50.22 54.88 -8.49
CA LYS A 523 -50.40 54.65 -9.92
C LYS A 523 -51.12 53.33 -10.10
#